data_AF-A0A662SCJ1-F1
#
_entry.id   AF-A0A662SCJ1-F1
#
_cell.length_a   1.000
_cell.length_b   1.000
_cell.length_c   1.000
_cell.angle_alpha   90.00
_cell.angle_beta   90.00
_cell.angle_gamma   90.00
#
_symmetry.space_group_name_H-M   'P 1'
#
loop_
_entity.id
_entity.type
_entity.pdbx_description
1 polymer ?
#
loop_
_entity_poly.entity_id
_entity_poly.type
_entity_poly.pdbx_seq_one_letter_code
_entity_poly.pdbx_strand_id
1 'polypeptide(L)'
;KDISQLIWNLQKIGDDSAFKSFKKAGAKAIRRFIKYLAESEKVPTSNLVDGFILNVHVVGDSNPFVPHYHVHALLVLAVYNKSENKWYRLKPIWGEPEIEKLRELWTEELKRAFGSLVPSHKKLDVWAGDRYYSLPIDIASVFFEIKYNARKLFVSYAQYYAVHSFSPDDVTDSDFVKFVFSYENRTERYGFMKNVKRYLSSLCELLVSSRLSEIDELLKLAESDLILSGDTMSEKLKNSIEERIKVLREEKERLESKGFEYLYQQAEQKAEKLLSRENITHERIINLLDTLYSAQGKRIVGYEFEVIEDDVPLWRFLDELMSVDGSPPPLILIGDRHRSVELILLDNQIL
;
A
#
# COMPACT_ATOMS: atom_id res chain seq x y z
N LYS A 1 -14.50 -4.52 15.93
CA LYS A 1 -15.65 -5.15 15.24
C LYS A 1 -16.90 -4.28 15.38
N ASP A 2 -17.49 -4.15 16.57
CA ASP A 2 -18.78 -3.44 16.73
C ASP A 2 -18.75 -1.98 16.27
N ILE A 3 -17.69 -1.23 16.63
CA ILE A 3 -17.47 0.14 16.12
C ILE A 3 -17.35 0.15 14.60
N SER A 4 -16.60 -0.78 14.02
CA SER A 4 -16.42 -0.89 12.57
C SER A 4 -17.73 -1.18 11.85
N GLN A 5 -18.54 -2.10 12.39
CA GLN A 5 -19.84 -2.44 11.84
C GLN A 5 -20.81 -1.26 11.94
N LEU A 6 -20.81 -0.55 13.07
CA LEU A 6 -21.60 0.67 13.23
C LEU A 6 -21.23 1.72 12.19
N ILE A 7 -19.93 2.01 12.03
CA ILE A 7 -19.47 3.00 11.05
C ILE A 7 -19.89 2.57 9.64
N TRP A 8 -19.64 1.31 9.28
CA TRP A 8 -19.98 0.79 7.95
C TRP A 8 -21.48 0.90 7.66
N ASN A 9 -22.34 0.46 8.57
CA ASN A 9 -23.79 0.51 8.39
C ASN A 9 -24.31 1.94 8.24
N LEU A 10 -23.74 2.91 8.97
CA LEU A 10 -24.10 4.33 8.83
C LEU A 10 -23.62 4.92 7.50
N GLN A 11 -22.41 4.57 7.05
CA GLN A 11 -21.92 5.05 5.75
C GLN A 11 -22.75 4.52 4.57
N LYS A 12 -23.27 3.30 4.65
CA LYS A 12 -24.19 2.74 3.62
C LYS A 12 -25.46 3.58 3.43
N ILE A 13 -25.91 4.28 4.47
CA ILE A 13 -27.07 5.17 4.40
C ILE A 13 -26.68 6.66 4.25
N GLY A 14 -25.41 6.94 3.95
CA GLY A 14 -24.89 8.29 3.73
C GLY A 14 -24.56 9.08 5.01
N ASP A 15 -24.51 8.44 6.17
CA ASP A 15 -24.12 9.08 7.43
C ASP A 15 -22.64 8.82 7.80
N ASP A 16 -21.82 9.87 7.65
CA ASP A 16 -20.40 9.86 8.02
C ASP A 16 -20.13 10.26 9.49
N SER A 17 -21.14 10.46 10.32
CA SER A 17 -21.00 11.00 11.69
C SER A 17 -20.07 10.14 12.56
N ALA A 18 -20.28 8.82 12.56
CA ALA A 18 -19.46 7.86 13.29
C ALA A 18 -18.04 7.78 12.72
N PHE A 19 -17.89 7.78 11.39
CA PHE A 19 -16.58 7.81 10.72
C PHE A 19 -15.78 9.06 11.11
N LYS A 20 -16.40 10.24 11.08
CA LYS A 20 -15.78 11.51 11.49
C LYS A 20 -15.36 11.48 12.96
N SER A 21 -16.17 10.88 13.82
CA SER A 21 -15.86 10.71 15.25
C SER A 21 -14.67 9.77 15.45
N PHE A 22 -14.62 8.65 14.73
CA PHE A 22 -13.51 7.70 14.74
C PHE A 22 -12.20 8.35 14.27
N LYS A 23 -12.25 9.07 13.14
CA LYS A 23 -11.11 9.83 12.60
C LYS A 23 -10.61 10.90 13.58
N LYS A 24 -11.53 11.61 14.24
CA LYS A 24 -11.20 12.64 15.25
C LYS A 24 -10.56 12.02 16.49
N ALA A 25 -11.07 10.88 16.95
CA ALA A 25 -10.46 10.12 18.03
C ALA A 25 -9.02 9.70 17.67
N GLY A 26 -8.81 9.18 16.46
CA GLY A 26 -7.49 8.75 15.99
C GLY A 26 -6.50 9.92 15.96
N ALA A 27 -6.91 11.05 15.38
CA ALA A 27 -6.11 12.26 15.37
C ALA A 27 -5.77 12.77 16.79
N LYS A 28 -6.71 12.70 17.74
CA LYS A 28 -6.46 13.10 19.13
C LYS A 28 -5.49 12.16 19.85
N ALA A 29 -5.63 10.85 19.67
CA ALA A 29 -4.74 9.87 20.26
C ALA A 29 -3.30 10.10 19.79
N ILE A 30 -3.09 10.31 18.48
CA ILE A 30 -1.76 10.61 17.92
C ILE A 30 -1.18 11.91 18.47
N ARG A 31 -1.97 12.99 18.57
CA ARG A 31 -1.48 14.26 19.18
C ARG A 31 -1.07 14.11 20.63
N ARG A 32 -1.88 13.40 21.42
CA ARG A 32 -1.56 13.11 22.83
C ARG A 32 -0.31 12.25 22.94
N PHE A 33 -0.12 11.31 22.01
CA PHE A 33 1.06 10.47 21.96
C PHE A 33 2.33 11.25 21.58
N ILE A 34 2.28 12.12 20.58
CA ILE A 34 3.39 13.03 20.23
C ILE A 34 3.77 13.90 21.44
N LYS A 35 2.79 14.42 22.16
CA LYS A 35 3.04 15.19 23.39
C LYS A 35 3.72 14.33 24.46
N TYR A 36 3.26 13.10 24.67
CA TYR A 36 3.89 12.16 25.58
C TYR A 36 5.36 11.87 25.21
N LEU A 37 5.66 11.66 23.92
CA LEU A 37 7.03 11.47 23.44
C LEU A 37 7.89 12.71 23.69
N ALA A 38 7.35 13.91 23.42
CA ALA A 38 8.04 15.15 23.73
C ALA A 38 8.34 15.29 25.23
N GLU A 39 7.38 14.97 26.10
CA GLU A 39 7.56 15.01 27.56
C GLU A 39 8.62 14.01 28.04
N SER A 40 8.61 12.77 27.52
CA SER A 40 9.60 11.74 27.90
C SER A 40 11.02 12.09 27.45
N GLU A 41 11.15 12.83 26.34
CA GLU A 41 12.42 13.32 25.82
C GLU A 41 12.81 14.71 26.36
N LYS A 42 12.07 15.23 27.35
CA LYS A 42 12.30 16.55 27.97
C LYS A 42 12.22 17.72 26.98
N VAL A 43 11.49 17.55 25.88
CA VAL A 43 11.16 18.62 24.94
C VAL A 43 10.05 19.48 25.56
N PRO A 44 10.22 20.81 25.62
CA PRO A 44 9.20 21.71 26.15
C PRO A 44 7.89 21.59 25.36
N THR A 45 6.78 21.31 26.06
CA THR A 45 5.50 21.00 25.40
C THR A 45 4.53 22.17 25.27
N SER A 46 4.94 23.36 25.72
CA SER A 46 4.15 24.57 25.55
C SER A 46 4.03 24.93 24.07
N ASN A 47 2.80 24.97 23.54
CA ASN A 47 2.51 25.43 22.18
C ASN A 47 3.27 24.66 21.08
N LEU A 48 3.32 23.33 21.21
CA LEU A 48 3.85 22.45 20.17
C LEU A 48 2.93 22.40 18.95
N VAL A 49 3.56 22.44 17.77
CA VAL A 49 2.93 22.08 16.50
C VAL A 49 3.38 20.68 16.14
N ASP A 50 2.45 19.74 16.17
CA ASP A 50 2.63 18.37 15.71
C ASP A 50 2.50 18.25 14.19
N GLY A 51 3.34 17.41 13.59
CA GLY A 51 3.29 17.04 12.19
C GLY A 51 2.99 15.55 12.03
N PHE A 52 1.76 15.21 11.62
CA PHE A 52 1.40 13.85 11.24
C PHE A 52 0.37 13.82 10.11
N ILE A 53 0.30 12.68 9.45
CA ILE A 53 -0.69 12.36 8.43
C ILE A 53 -1.56 11.25 8.98
N LEU A 54 -2.88 11.38 8.79
CA LEU A 54 -3.83 10.35 9.18
C LEU A 54 -4.57 9.83 7.95
N ASN A 55 -4.59 8.51 7.81
CA ASN A 55 -5.37 7.80 6.82
C ASN A 55 -6.31 6.84 7.54
N VAL A 56 -7.62 7.04 7.40
CA VAL A 56 -8.63 6.20 8.04
C VAL A 56 -9.46 5.55 6.95
N HIS A 57 -9.51 4.22 6.95
CA HIS A 57 -10.16 3.44 5.90
C HIS A 57 -10.76 2.17 6.47
N VAL A 58 -11.75 1.63 5.76
CA VAL A 58 -12.26 0.29 6.01
C VAL A 58 -11.44 -0.73 5.21
N VAL A 59 -11.24 -1.91 5.80
CA VAL A 59 -10.55 -3.07 5.26
C VAL A 59 -11.25 -4.34 5.78
N GLY A 60 -10.93 -5.51 5.21
CA GLY A 60 -11.34 -6.82 5.71
C GLY A 60 -10.12 -7.68 6.07
N ASP A 61 -9.31 -7.25 7.05
CA ASP A 61 -8.17 -8.01 7.53
C ASP A 61 -8.60 -9.15 8.48
N SER A 62 -7.91 -10.30 8.39
CA SER A 62 -8.26 -11.58 9.02
C SER A 62 -9.56 -12.25 8.53
N ASN A 63 -10.62 -11.49 8.28
CA ASN A 63 -11.81 -11.96 7.57
C ASN A 63 -12.22 -10.90 6.52
N PRO A 64 -12.09 -11.21 5.22
CA PRO A 64 -12.36 -10.26 4.14
C PRO A 64 -13.84 -9.87 3.99
N PHE A 65 -14.75 -10.54 4.70
CA PHE A 65 -16.19 -10.33 4.65
C PHE A 65 -16.71 -9.46 5.79
N VAL A 66 -15.86 -9.07 6.74
CA VAL A 66 -16.25 -8.28 7.90
C VAL A 66 -15.58 -6.90 7.85
N PRO A 67 -16.35 -5.80 7.93
CA PRO A 67 -15.77 -4.46 7.92
C PRO A 67 -14.91 -4.20 9.15
N HIS A 68 -13.70 -3.74 8.91
CA HIS A 68 -12.75 -3.34 9.93
C HIS A 68 -12.14 -1.97 9.60
N TYR A 69 -12.32 -0.97 10.46
CA TYR A 69 -11.74 0.35 10.23
C TYR A 69 -10.36 0.47 10.87
N HIS A 70 -9.40 0.88 10.06
CA HIS A 70 -8.04 1.17 10.45
C HIS A 70 -7.78 2.65 10.57
N VAL A 71 -6.90 2.99 11.51
CA VAL A 71 -6.27 4.30 11.60
C VAL A 71 -4.79 4.11 11.34
N HIS A 72 -4.32 4.52 10.15
CA HIS A 72 -2.91 4.56 9.83
C HIS A 72 -2.40 5.99 10.03
N ALA A 73 -1.32 6.13 10.79
CA ALA A 73 -0.70 7.41 11.05
C ALA A 73 0.76 7.41 10.57
N LEU A 74 1.14 8.40 9.78
CA LEU A 74 2.55 8.69 9.49
C LEU A 74 2.98 9.85 10.40
N LEU A 75 3.95 9.59 11.26
CA LEU A 75 4.50 10.59 12.16
C LEU A 75 5.79 11.14 11.55
N VAL A 76 5.89 12.47 11.45
CA VAL A 76 7.09 13.15 10.95
C VAL A 76 8.21 13.14 12.00
N LEU A 77 7.88 12.86 13.27
CA LEU A 77 8.81 12.78 14.41
C LEU A 77 9.69 14.03 14.58
N ALA A 78 9.17 15.16 14.11
CA ALA A 78 9.67 16.49 14.36
C ALA A 78 8.51 17.35 14.84
N VAL A 79 8.76 18.15 15.87
CA VAL A 79 7.78 19.09 16.43
C VAL A 79 8.38 20.48 16.47
N TYR A 80 7.55 21.48 16.19
CA TYR A 80 7.96 22.88 16.30
C TYR A 80 7.38 23.48 17.57
N ASN A 81 8.24 23.98 18.44
CA ASN A 81 7.85 24.72 19.62
C ASN A 81 7.76 26.20 19.28
N LYS A 82 6.53 26.75 19.28
CA LYS A 82 6.29 28.16 18.97
C LYS A 82 6.83 29.11 20.04
N SER A 83 6.80 28.71 21.32
CA SER A 83 7.28 29.55 22.43
C SER A 83 8.78 29.81 22.34
N GLU A 84 9.54 28.82 21.86
CA GLU A 84 11.01 28.89 21.76
C GLU A 84 11.49 29.13 20.33
N ASN A 85 10.58 29.17 19.36
CA ASN A 85 10.87 29.24 17.93
C ASN A 85 11.90 28.19 17.49
N LYS A 86 11.73 26.93 17.93
CA LYS A 86 12.72 25.86 17.76
C LYS A 86 12.08 24.56 17.29
N TRP A 87 12.82 23.83 16.45
CA TRP A 87 12.47 22.47 16.04
C TRP A 87 13.13 21.46 16.96
N TYR A 88 12.37 20.44 17.34
CA TYR A 88 12.83 19.30 18.10
C TYR A 88 12.57 18.02 17.30
N ARG A 89 13.57 17.15 17.25
CA ARG A 89 13.43 15.80 16.72
C ARG A 89 13.09 14.87 17.87
N LEU A 90 12.10 14.00 17.66
CA LEU A 90 11.70 12.95 18.60
C LEU A 90 12.36 11.62 18.20
N LYS A 91 12.51 10.73 19.18
CA LYS A 91 13.06 9.39 19.01
C LYS A 91 12.19 8.59 18.02
N PRO A 92 12.81 8.02 16.97
CA PRO A 92 12.06 7.35 15.92
C PRO A 92 11.70 5.89 16.18
N ILE A 93 12.34 5.26 17.17
CA ILE A 93 12.15 3.83 17.47
C ILE A 93 11.54 3.70 18.87
N TRP A 94 10.41 3.01 18.92
CA TRP A 94 9.61 2.84 20.11
C TRP A 94 9.71 1.40 20.62
N GLY A 95 9.87 1.25 21.94
CA GLY A 95 9.76 -0.04 22.59
C GLY A 95 8.33 -0.28 23.05
N GLU A 96 8.12 -1.42 23.70
CA GLU A 96 6.82 -1.79 24.27
C GLU A 96 6.21 -0.72 25.20
N PRO A 97 6.97 0.02 26.04
CA PRO A 97 6.40 1.07 26.90
C PRO A 97 5.68 2.17 26.10
N GLU A 98 6.27 2.63 25.01
CA GLU A 98 5.65 3.65 24.16
C GLU A 98 4.44 3.07 23.39
N ILE A 99 4.51 1.82 22.93
CA ILE A 99 3.39 1.17 22.25
C ILE A 99 2.21 0.95 23.20
N GLU A 100 2.45 0.50 24.44
CA GLU A 100 1.43 0.38 25.46
C GLU A 100 0.80 1.74 25.79
N LYS A 101 1.61 2.81 25.81
CA LYS A 101 1.06 4.16 26.00
C LYS A 101 0.16 4.59 24.84
N LEU A 102 0.54 4.28 23.61
CA LEU A 102 -0.30 4.54 22.44
C LEU A 102 -1.60 3.73 22.50
N ARG A 103 -1.57 2.46 22.92
CA ARG A 103 -2.77 1.62 23.15
C ARG A 103 -3.69 2.23 24.19
N GLU A 104 -3.15 2.70 25.31
CA GLU A 104 -3.90 3.38 26.37
C GLU A 104 -4.61 4.62 25.82
N LEU A 105 -3.86 5.54 25.20
CA LEU A 105 -4.39 6.78 24.64
C LEU A 105 -5.45 6.51 23.56
N TRP A 106 -5.24 5.51 22.71
CA TRP A 106 -6.20 5.12 21.70
C TRP A 106 -7.50 4.59 22.31
N THR A 107 -7.37 3.72 23.32
CA THR A 107 -8.51 3.16 24.06
C THR A 107 -9.32 4.26 24.74
N GLU A 108 -8.66 5.23 25.38
CA GLU A 108 -9.33 6.35 26.03
C GLU A 108 -10.12 7.22 25.03
N GLU A 109 -9.51 7.57 23.90
CA GLU A 109 -10.18 8.41 22.89
C GLU A 109 -11.35 7.66 22.21
N LEU A 110 -11.22 6.35 21.99
CA LEU A 110 -12.34 5.54 21.53
C LEU A 110 -13.45 5.45 22.57
N LYS A 111 -13.13 5.24 23.87
CA LYS A 111 -14.14 5.21 24.94
C LYS A 111 -14.88 6.54 25.04
N ARG A 112 -14.18 7.67 24.87
CA ARG A 112 -14.80 9.01 24.82
C ARG A 112 -15.74 9.18 23.63
N ALA A 113 -15.42 8.58 22.48
CA ALA A 113 -16.19 8.75 21.26
C ALA A 113 -17.35 7.74 21.12
N PHE A 114 -17.19 6.51 21.60
CA PHE A 114 -18.10 5.38 21.36
C PHE A 114 -18.61 4.71 22.63
N GLY A 115 -18.20 5.18 23.81
CA GLY A 115 -18.72 4.73 25.09
C GLY A 115 -18.54 3.23 25.33
N SER A 116 -19.64 2.56 25.66
CA SER A 116 -19.69 1.14 26.00
C SER A 116 -19.39 0.19 24.83
N LEU A 117 -19.32 0.69 23.58
CA LEU A 117 -18.92 -0.12 22.43
C LEU A 117 -17.43 -0.50 22.46
N VAL A 118 -16.64 0.11 23.33
CA VAL A 118 -15.23 -0.26 23.54
C VAL A 118 -15.14 -1.22 24.74
N PRO A 119 -14.79 -2.50 24.53
CA PRO A 119 -14.72 -3.47 25.62
C PRO A 119 -13.65 -3.08 26.65
N SER A 120 -13.98 -3.10 27.94
CA SER A 120 -13.05 -2.72 29.00
C SER A 120 -11.85 -3.66 29.16
N HIS A 121 -11.98 -4.91 28.71
CA HIS A 121 -11.02 -5.99 28.92
C HIS A 121 -10.16 -6.31 27.70
N LYS A 122 -10.47 -5.72 26.53
CA LYS A 122 -9.77 -6.02 25.28
C LYS A 122 -8.70 -4.97 25.04
N LYS A 123 -7.44 -5.39 24.95
CA LYS A 123 -6.36 -4.53 24.45
C LYS A 123 -6.61 -4.27 22.96
N LEU A 124 -6.49 -3.01 22.56
CA LEU A 124 -6.56 -2.66 21.14
C LEU A 124 -5.25 -3.03 20.46
N ASP A 125 -5.37 -3.62 19.27
CA ASP A 125 -4.22 -3.90 18.43
C ASP A 125 -3.66 -2.59 17.90
N VAL A 126 -2.44 -2.30 18.34
CA VAL A 126 -1.64 -1.18 17.88
C VAL A 126 -0.29 -1.73 17.50
N TRP A 127 0.12 -1.39 16.29
CA TRP A 127 1.42 -1.71 15.73
C TRP A 127 2.07 -0.41 15.27
N ALA A 128 3.35 -0.27 15.57
CA ALA A 128 4.20 0.74 14.98
C ALA A 128 5.23 0.04 14.10
N GLY A 129 5.58 0.69 12.98
CA GLY A 129 6.65 0.22 12.11
C GLY A 129 7.96 0.04 12.89
N ASP A 130 8.66 -1.04 12.59
CA ASP A 130 10.04 -1.29 13.05
C ASP A 130 11.07 -0.46 12.26
N ARG A 131 10.61 0.28 11.25
CA ARG A 131 11.43 1.03 10.31
C ARG A 131 11.18 2.52 10.41
N TYR A 132 12.27 3.27 10.43
CA TYR A 132 12.29 4.72 10.27
C TYR A 132 12.81 5.06 8.88
N TYR A 133 12.03 5.81 8.11
CA TYR A 133 12.44 6.30 6.79
C TYR A 133 13.06 7.69 6.93
N SER A 134 14.35 7.78 6.63
CA SER A 134 15.07 9.03 6.47
C SER A 134 14.74 9.61 5.10
N LEU A 135 13.60 10.28 4.99
CA LEU A 135 13.27 10.99 3.77
C LEU A 135 14.27 12.15 3.55
N PRO A 136 14.71 12.38 2.31
CA PRO A 136 14.22 11.71 1.11
C PRO A 136 14.92 10.41 0.69
N ILE A 137 16.00 10.02 1.36
CA ILE A 137 16.87 8.89 0.97
C ILE A 137 16.06 7.59 0.81
N ASP A 138 15.13 7.34 1.73
CA ASP A 138 14.36 6.08 1.75
C ASP A 138 13.07 6.10 0.91
N ILE A 139 12.95 7.05 -0.03
CA ILE A 139 11.71 7.23 -0.81
C ILE A 139 11.29 5.95 -1.57
N ALA A 140 12.25 5.20 -2.14
CA ALA A 140 11.98 3.95 -2.84
C ALA A 140 11.44 2.86 -1.89
N SER A 141 11.99 2.77 -0.69
CA SER A 141 11.53 1.85 0.37
C SER A 141 10.12 2.21 0.84
N VAL A 142 9.84 3.49 1.02
CA VAL A 142 8.49 4.00 1.33
C VAL A 142 7.52 3.64 0.21
N PHE A 143 7.88 3.85 -1.06
CA PHE A 143 7.03 3.45 -2.18
C PHE A 143 6.78 1.94 -2.22
N PHE A 144 7.82 1.12 -1.96
CA PHE A 144 7.69 -0.33 -1.96
C PHE A 144 6.73 -0.82 -0.87
N GLU A 145 6.85 -0.28 0.34
CA GLU A 145 5.95 -0.66 1.43
C GLU A 145 4.53 -0.18 1.23
N ILE A 146 4.34 1.04 0.71
CA ILE A 146 3.01 1.52 0.37
C ILE A 146 2.37 0.61 -0.69
N LYS A 147 3.14 0.21 -1.70
CA LYS A 147 2.71 -0.75 -2.72
C LYS A 147 2.35 -2.12 -2.13
N TYR A 148 3.13 -2.62 -1.17
CA TYR A 148 2.83 -3.89 -0.51
C TYR A 148 1.56 -3.78 0.35
N ASN A 149 1.40 -2.68 1.09
CA ASN A 149 0.20 -2.42 1.88
C ASN A 149 -1.07 -2.31 1.03
N ALA A 150 -0.98 -1.72 -0.17
CA ALA A 150 -2.10 -1.65 -1.12
C ALA A 150 -2.58 -3.03 -1.62
N ARG A 151 -1.78 -4.09 -1.44
CA ARG A 151 -2.10 -5.47 -1.84
C ARG A 151 -2.60 -6.34 -0.70
N LYS A 152 -2.54 -5.84 0.53
CA LYS A 152 -2.77 -6.64 1.74
C LYS A 152 -4.15 -7.28 1.78
N LEU A 153 -5.16 -6.67 1.16
CA LEU A 153 -6.49 -7.24 1.05
C LEU A 153 -6.54 -8.52 0.21
N PHE A 154 -5.89 -8.53 -0.96
CA PHE A 154 -5.83 -9.72 -1.81
C PHE A 154 -5.11 -10.86 -1.10
N VAL A 155 -4.01 -10.55 -0.40
CA VAL A 155 -3.28 -11.50 0.43
C VAL A 155 -4.16 -12.01 1.57
N SER A 156 -4.92 -11.14 2.23
CA SER A 156 -5.83 -11.52 3.32
C SER A 156 -6.96 -12.43 2.82
N TYR A 157 -7.49 -12.17 1.62
CA TYR A 157 -8.48 -13.01 0.96
C TYR A 157 -7.93 -14.41 0.65
N ALA A 158 -6.73 -14.45 0.07
CA ALA A 158 -6.02 -15.69 -0.21
C ALA A 158 -5.72 -16.49 1.07
N GLN A 159 -5.25 -15.83 2.13
CA GLN A 159 -4.96 -16.44 3.42
C GLN A 159 -6.22 -16.97 4.11
N TYR A 160 -7.35 -16.28 3.98
CA TYR A 160 -8.62 -16.75 4.52
C TYR A 160 -8.99 -18.11 3.92
N TYR A 161 -8.96 -18.25 2.59
CA TYR A 161 -9.29 -19.51 1.91
C TYR A 161 -8.18 -20.56 1.91
N ALA A 162 -6.97 -20.21 2.31
CA ALA A 162 -5.93 -21.19 2.59
C ALA A 162 -6.28 -22.09 3.80
N VAL A 163 -7.14 -21.61 4.70
CA VAL A 163 -7.50 -22.32 5.94
C VAL A 163 -9.02 -22.54 6.12
N HIS A 164 -9.86 -21.90 5.31
CA HIS A 164 -11.31 -22.09 5.30
C HIS A 164 -11.77 -22.64 3.94
N SER A 165 -12.75 -23.53 3.94
CA SER A 165 -13.45 -23.92 2.71
C SER A 165 -14.30 -22.77 2.20
N PHE A 166 -14.39 -22.62 0.88
CA PHE A 166 -15.27 -21.62 0.28
C PHE A 166 -16.74 -21.93 0.61
N SER A 167 -17.44 -20.92 1.15
CA SER A 167 -18.89 -20.95 1.33
C SER A 167 -19.50 -19.64 0.82
N PRO A 168 -20.52 -19.68 -0.06
CA PRO A 168 -21.27 -18.48 -0.43
C PRO A 168 -21.86 -17.73 0.77
N ASP A 169 -22.19 -18.46 1.85
CA ASP A 169 -22.72 -17.89 3.10
C ASP A 169 -21.68 -17.00 3.84
N ASP A 170 -20.39 -17.09 3.51
CA ASP A 170 -19.36 -16.24 4.08
C ASP A 170 -19.54 -14.77 3.64
N VAL A 171 -20.15 -14.53 2.47
CA VAL A 171 -20.37 -13.20 1.89
C VAL A 171 -21.64 -12.55 2.46
N THR A 172 -21.59 -12.22 3.75
CA THR A 172 -22.75 -11.64 4.47
C THR A 172 -23.07 -10.18 4.11
N ASP A 173 -22.13 -9.44 3.53
CA ASP A 173 -22.30 -8.05 3.09
C ASP A 173 -21.59 -7.86 1.74
N SER A 174 -22.28 -8.15 0.64
CA SER A 174 -21.71 -8.09 -0.72
C SER A 174 -21.30 -6.68 -1.13
N ASP A 175 -22.01 -5.64 -0.65
CA ASP A 175 -21.67 -4.24 -0.87
C ASP A 175 -20.33 -3.88 -0.24
N PHE A 176 -20.06 -4.39 0.97
CA PHE A 176 -18.77 -4.26 1.62
C PHE A 176 -17.66 -4.88 0.80
N VAL A 177 -17.81 -6.14 0.40
CA VAL A 177 -16.78 -6.83 -0.37
C VAL A 177 -16.52 -6.12 -1.70
N LYS A 178 -17.58 -5.71 -2.41
CA LYS A 178 -17.51 -4.88 -3.62
C LYS A 178 -16.72 -3.61 -3.38
N PHE A 179 -17.01 -2.90 -2.29
CA PHE A 179 -16.36 -1.65 -1.94
C PHE A 179 -14.86 -1.82 -1.65
N VAL A 180 -14.46 -2.78 -0.82
CA VAL A 180 -13.04 -2.91 -0.43
C VAL A 180 -12.17 -3.33 -1.63
N PHE A 181 -12.73 -4.10 -2.56
CA PHE A 181 -12.03 -4.45 -3.80
C PHE A 181 -12.16 -3.41 -4.93
N SER A 182 -13.03 -2.40 -4.78
CA SER A 182 -13.21 -1.32 -5.75
C SER A 182 -12.03 -0.35 -5.76
N TYR A 183 -11.68 0.15 -6.96
CA TYR A 183 -10.72 1.25 -7.11
C TYR A 183 -11.21 2.57 -6.48
N GLU A 184 -12.50 2.66 -6.15
CA GLU A 184 -13.09 3.79 -5.41
C GLU A 184 -12.67 3.81 -3.94
N ASN A 185 -12.30 2.67 -3.33
CA ASN A 185 -11.64 2.61 -2.03
C ASN A 185 -10.16 3.04 -2.15
N ARG A 186 -9.98 4.27 -2.63
CA ARG A 186 -8.66 4.89 -2.84
C ARG A 186 -7.86 4.92 -1.56
N THR A 187 -8.51 4.90 -0.40
CA THR A 187 -7.92 5.07 0.93
C THR A 187 -7.01 3.91 1.32
N GLU A 188 -7.30 2.70 0.83
CA GLU A 188 -6.43 1.51 1.00
C GLU A 188 -5.34 1.44 -0.08
N ARG A 189 -5.68 1.75 -1.34
CA ARG A 189 -4.77 1.53 -2.48
C ARG A 189 -3.82 2.70 -2.80
N TYR A 190 -4.19 3.95 -2.51
CA TYR A 190 -3.44 5.15 -2.92
C TYR A 190 -3.58 6.39 -2.00
N GLY A 191 -4.46 6.37 -1.00
CA GLY A 191 -4.79 7.54 -0.16
C GLY A 191 -3.61 8.00 0.68
N PHE A 192 -2.77 7.04 1.07
CA PHE A 192 -1.50 7.33 1.73
C PHE A 192 -0.48 7.96 0.76
N MET A 193 -0.40 7.51 -0.50
CA MET A 193 0.49 8.07 -1.53
C MET A 193 0.20 9.54 -1.82
N LYS A 194 -1.07 9.94 -1.97
CA LYS A 194 -1.41 11.35 -2.22
C LYS A 194 -1.01 12.28 -1.08
N ASN A 195 -1.13 11.81 0.16
CA ASN A 195 -0.73 12.61 1.32
C ASN A 195 0.79 12.66 1.47
N VAL A 196 1.49 11.53 1.28
CA VAL A 196 2.96 11.49 1.27
C VAL A 196 3.51 12.33 0.12
N LYS A 197 2.90 12.29 -1.07
CA LYS A 197 3.21 13.19 -2.20
C LYS A 197 3.22 14.63 -1.74
N ARG A 198 2.13 15.11 -1.12
CA ARG A 198 2.03 16.51 -0.66
C ARG A 198 3.19 16.92 0.26
N TYR A 199 3.63 16.04 1.15
CA TYR A 199 4.75 16.33 2.05
C TYR A 199 6.11 16.22 1.37
N LEU A 200 6.31 15.22 0.52
CA LEU A 200 7.52 15.06 -0.28
C LEU A 200 7.68 16.24 -1.26
N SER A 201 6.61 16.67 -1.92
CA SER A 201 6.62 17.84 -2.81
C SER A 201 7.21 19.09 -2.13
N SER A 202 7.05 19.24 -0.81
CA SER A 202 7.60 20.36 -0.04
C SER A 202 9.03 20.14 0.48
N LEU A 203 9.55 18.90 0.47
CA LEU A 203 10.87 18.53 1.01
C LEU A 203 11.91 18.19 -0.07
N CYS A 204 11.49 18.09 -1.34
CA CYS A 204 12.27 17.38 -2.36
C CYS A 204 13.16 18.23 -3.26
N GLU A 205 13.46 19.49 -2.94
CA GLU A 205 14.51 20.24 -3.66
C GLU A 205 15.85 19.48 -3.61
N LEU A 206 16.21 18.96 -2.43
CA LEU A 206 17.42 18.13 -2.25
C LEU A 206 17.41 16.84 -3.08
N LEU A 207 16.25 16.23 -3.31
CA LEU A 207 16.13 15.02 -4.13
C LEU A 207 16.36 15.31 -5.61
N VAL A 208 15.72 16.37 -6.09
CA VAL A 208 15.89 16.84 -7.46
C VAL A 208 17.36 17.19 -7.66
N SER A 209 17.97 17.96 -6.75
CA SER A 209 19.40 18.27 -6.79
C SER A 209 20.30 17.03 -6.77
N SER A 210 20.02 16.05 -5.90
CA SER A 210 20.81 14.81 -5.83
C SER A 210 20.71 13.99 -7.10
N ARG A 211 19.50 13.86 -7.69
CA ARG A 211 19.30 13.12 -8.95
C ARG A 211 19.92 13.86 -10.13
N LEU A 212 19.85 15.19 -10.17
CA LEU A 212 20.54 15.99 -11.18
C LEU A 212 22.06 15.78 -11.11
N SER A 213 22.63 15.77 -9.90
CA SER A 213 24.06 15.48 -9.71
C SER A 213 24.45 14.07 -10.18
N GLU A 214 23.63 13.05 -9.89
CA GLU A 214 23.86 11.67 -10.37
C GLU A 214 23.80 11.59 -11.90
N ILE A 215 22.83 12.26 -12.52
CA ILE A 215 22.71 12.30 -13.98
C ILE A 215 23.91 13.00 -14.62
N ASP A 216 24.41 14.08 -14.02
CA ASP A 216 25.61 14.77 -14.51
C ASP A 216 26.86 13.89 -14.46
N GLU A 217 27.03 13.09 -13.39
CA GLU A 217 28.12 12.11 -13.30
C GLU A 217 27.98 11.00 -14.35
N LEU A 218 26.77 10.46 -14.53
CA LEU A 218 26.50 9.42 -15.53
C LEU A 218 26.71 9.91 -16.96
N LEU A 219 26.30 11.14 -17.27
CA LEU A 219 26.53 11.79 -18.56
C LEU A 219 28.03 11.95 -18.81
N LYS A 220 28.77 12.48 -17.83
CA LYS A 220 30.21 12.67 -17.94
C LYS A 220 30.95 11.36 -18.20
N LEU A 221 30.56 10.28 -17.51
CA LEU A 221 31.13 8.94 -17.73
C LEU A 221 30.83 8.43 -19.14
N ALA A 222 29.55 8.45 -19.56
CA ALA A 222 29.13 7.96 -20.87
C ALA A 222 29.77 8.74 -22.04
N GLU A 223 29.86 10.07 -21.91
CA GLU A 223 30.54 10.93 -22.90
C GLU A 223 32.04 10.66 -22.93
N SER A 224 32.68 10.47 -21.77
CA SER A 224 34.11 10.13 -21.70
C SER A 224 34.39 8.77 -22.36
N ASP A 225 33.54 7.77 -22.15
CA ASP A 225 33.69 6.44 -22.77
C ASP A 225 33.61 6.52 -24.30
N LEU A 226 32.67 7.33 -24.84
CA LEU A 226 32.59 7.57 -26.28
C LEU A 226 33.83 8.30 -26.82
N ILE A 227 34.34 9.30 -26.09
CA ILE A 227 35.53 10.06 -26.51
C ILE A 227 36.78 9.19 -26.49
N LEU A 228 36.97 8.39 -25.43
CA LEU A 228 38.19 7.62 -25.19
C LEU A 228 38.23 6.30 -25.95
N SER A 229 37.08 5.70 -26.25
CA SER A 229 37.00 4.34 -26.78
C SER A 229 36.01 4.19 -27.94
N GLY A 230 35.40 5.27 -28.42
CA GLY A 230 34.41 5.21 -29.51
C GLY A 230 34.93 4.55 -30.79
N ASP A 231 36.21 4.69 -31.10
CA ASP A 231 36.83 4.11 -32.30
C ASP A 231 37.14 2.60 -32.18
N THR A 232 37.17 2.08 -30.96
CA THR A 232 37.45 0.67 -30.66
C THR A 232 36.20 -0.11 -30.26
N MET A 233 35.08 0.60 -30.03
CA MET A 233 33.80 0.00 -29.71
C MET A 233 33.09 -0.57 -30.94
N SER A 234 32.34 -1.65 -30.74
CA SER A 234 31.38 -2.11 -31.74
C SER A 234 30.28 -1.06 -31.94
N GLU A 235 29.79 -0.91 -33.18
CA GLU A 235 28.71 0.03 -33.53
C GLU A 235 27.47 -0.14 -32.64
N LYS A 236 27.14 -1.39 -32.26
CA LYS A 236 26.01 -1.69 -31.37
C LYS A 236 26.20 -1.10 -29.96
N LEU A 237 27.41 -1.17 -29.42
CA LEU A 237 27.74 -0.62 -28.11
C LEU A 237 27.74 0.91 -28.15
N LYS A 238 28.32 1.49 -29.22
CA LYS A 238 28.32 2.93 -29.47
C LYS A 238 26.90 3.50 -29.51
N ASN A 239 26.02 2.91 -30.32
CA ASN A 239 24.61 3.29 -30.41
C ASN A 239 23.88 3.14 -29.06
N SER A 240 24.21 2.12 -28.28
CA SER A 240 23.63 1.94 -26.93
C SER A 240 24.05 3.03 -25.94
N ILE A 241 25.29 3.52 -26.03
CA ILE A 241 25.78 4.60 -25.16
C ILE A 241 25.18 5.94 -25.60
N GLU A 242 25.13 6.21 -26.91
CA GLU A 242 24.49 7.41 -27.47
C GLU A 242 23.01 7.52 -27.07
N GLU A 243 22.25 6.41 -27.18
CA GLU A 243 20.86 6.38 -26.72
C GLU A 243 20.76 6.63 -25.21
N ARG A 244 21.69 6.08 -24.42
CA ARG A 244 21.70 6.31 -22.97
C ARG A 244 21.99 7.77 -22.62
N ILE A 245 22.91 8.44 -23.33
CA ILE A 245 23.18 9.86 -23.17
C ILE A 245 21.93 10.68 -23.49
N LYS A 246 21.26 10.37 -24.60
CA LYS A 246 20.01 11.04 -24.99
C LYS A 246 18.95 10.91 -23.90
N VAL A 247 18.71 9.69 -23.40
CA VAL A 247 17.76 9.43 -22.31
C VAL A 247 18.12 10.21 -21.04
N LEU A 248 19.40 10.24 -20.65
CA LEU A 248 19.86 10.97 -19.47
C LEU A 248 19.68 12.49 -19.62
N ARG A 249 19.92 13.06 -20.81
CA ARG A 249 19.69 14.48 -21.09
C ARG A 249 18.20 14.84 -21.04
N GLU A 250 17.35 14.02 -21.64
CA GLU A 250 15.89 14.20 -21.57
C GLU A 250 15.38 14.08 -20.12
N GLU A 251 15.93 13.15 -19.35
CA GLU A 251 15.61 13.00 -17.91
C GLU A 251 16.03 14.25 -17.13
N LYS A 252 17.23 14.76 -17.37
CA LYS A 252 17.74 15.99 -16.75
C LYS A 252 16.84 17.18 -17.03
N GLU A 253 16.47 17.42 -18.29
CA GLU A 253 15.60 18.52 -18.70
C GLU A 253 14.20 18.41 -18.03
N ARG A 254 13.67 17.19 -17.93
CA ARG A 254 12.40 16.95 -17.22
C ARG A 254 12.50 17.19 -15.72
N LEU A 255 13.62 16.86 -15.09
CA LEU A 255 13.88 17.14 -13.68
C LEU A 255 14.06 18.64 -13.42
N GLU A 256 14.77 19.35 -14.28
CA GLU A 256 14.94 20.80 -14.17
C GLU A 256 13.62 21.54 -14.35
N SER A 257 12.75 21.07 -15.28
CA SER A 257 11.46 21.72 -15.57
C SER A 257 10.33 21.34 -14.60
N LYS A 258 10.22 20.07 -14.20
CA LYS A 258 9.10 19.54 -13.40
C LYS A 258 9.49 19.17 -11.97
N GLY A 259 10.78 19.13 -11.65
CA GLY A 259 11.29 18.82 -10.33
C GLY A 259 10.77 17.48 -9.78
N PHE A 260 10.31 17.52 -8.54
CA PHE A 260 9.80 16.35 -7.83
C PHE A 260 8.57 15.72 -8.49
N GLU A 261 7.74 16.52 -9.18
CA GLU A 261 6.52 16.00 -9.82
C GLU A 261 6.87 14.96 -10.91
N TYR A 262 7.98 15.16 -11.63
CA TYR A 262 8.47 14.17 -12.59
C TYR A 262 8.91 12.87 -11.91
N LEU A 263 9.66 12.95 -10.81
CA LEU A 263 10.08 11.77 -10.04
C LEU A 263 8.88 11.00 -9.48
N TYR A 264 7.88 11.73 -8.98
CA TYR A 264 6.63 11.13 -8.51
C TYR A 264 5.88 10.44 -9.64
N GLN A 265 5.74 11.08 -10.81
CA GLN A 265 5.08 10.49 -11.97
C GLN A 265 5.82 9.25 -12.48
N GLN A 266 7.15 9.24 -12.49
CA GLN A 266 7.93 8.05 -12.85
C GLN A 266 7.73 6.91 -11.84
N ALA A 267 7.70 7.22 -10.55
CA ALA A 267 7.42 6.23 -9.50
C ALA A 267 5.99 5.68 -9.60
N GLU A 268 5.01 6.54 -9.85
CA GLU A 268 3.60 6.19 -10.08
C GLU A 268 3.44 5.31 -11.32
N GLN A 269 3.98 5.72 -12.47
CA GLN A 269 3.98 4.93 -13.71
C GLN A 269 4.70 3.60 -13.55
N LYS A 270 5.81 3.55 -12.79
CA LYS A 270 6.51 2.30 -12.50
C LYS A 270 5.71 1.41 -11.55
N ALA A 271 4.99 1.99 -10.59
CA ALA A 271 4.07 1.26 -9.73
C ALA A 271 2.91 0.69 -10.55
N GLU A 272 2.31 1.50 -11.43
CA GLU A 272 1.28 1.09 -12.40
C GLU A 272 1.80 -0.01 -13.32
N LYS A 273 2.98 0.12 -13.92
CA LYS A 273 3.60 -0.94 -14.77
C LYS A 273 3.83 -2.24 -14.02
N LEU A 274 4.25 -2.17 -12.76
CA LEU A 274 4.43 -3.36 -11.93
C LEU A 274 3.12 -3.94 -11.39
N LEU A 275 2.01 -3.22 -11.57
CA LEU A 275 0.65 -3.68 -11.34
C LEU A 275 -0.07 -3.98 -12.67
N SER A 276 0.55 -3.65 -13.81
CA SER A 276 -0.04 -3.78 -15.13
C SER A 276 0.18 -5.17 -15.70
N ARG A 277 -0.75 -5.50 -16.60
CA ARG A 277 -1.08 -6.80 -17.16
C ARG A 277 0.04 -7.52 -17.95
N GLU A 278 1.19 -6.91 -18.18
CA GLU A 278 2.26 -7.45 -19.06
C GLU A 278 2.91 -8.76 -18.57
N ASN A 279 2.50 -9.33 -17.43
CA ASN A 279 3.09 -10.54 -16.85
C ASN A 279 2.14 -11.75 -16.72
N ILE A 280 0.88 -11.68 -17.19
CA ILE A 280 0.00 -12.86 -17.22
C ILE A 280 0.12 -13.51 -18.61
N THR A 281 1.08 -14.42 -18.76
CA THR A 281 1.24 -15.21 -20.01
C THR A 281 0.51 -16.54 -19.88
N HIS A 282 0.09 -17.16 -21.00
CA HIS A 282 -0.45 -18.53 -20.98
C HIS A 282 0.53 -19.50 -20.29
N GLU A 283 1.83 -19.35 -20.57
CA GLU A 283 2.91 -20.11 -19.92
C GLU A 283 2.90 -19.98 -18.39
N ARG A 284 2.44 -18.85 -17.85
CA ARG A 284 2.32 -18.63 -16.40
C ARG A 284 1.17 -19.43 -15.79
N ILE A 285 0.00 -19.42 -16.43
CA ILE A 285 -1.18 -20.20 -16.00
C ILE A 285 -0.85 -21.69 -16.02
N ILE A 286 -0.18 -22.12 -17.09
CA ILE A 286 0.34 -23.47 -17.28
C ILE A 286 1.26 -23.87 -16.12
N ASN A 287 2.23 -23.03 -15.77
CA ASN A 287 3.16 -23.34 -14.68
C ASN A 287 2.45 -23.46 -13.31
N LEU A 288 1.42 -22.64 -13.05
CA LEU A 288 0.63 -22.73 -11.82
C LEU A 288 -0.15 -24.04 -11.75
N LEU A 289 -0.80 -24.40 -12.85
CA LEU A 289 -1.52 -25.66 -13.00
C LEU A 289 -0.58 -26.87 -12.90
N ASP A 290 0.54 -26.87 -13.61
CA ASP A 290 1.52 -27.96 -13.55
C ASP A 290 2.06 -28.14 -12.13
N THR A 291 2.29 -27.05 -11.39
CA THR A 291 2.67 -27.11 -9.97
C THR A 291 1.58 -27.77 -9.12
N LEU A 292 0.33 -27.36 -9.30
CA LEU A 292 -0.83 -27.90 -8.58
C LEU A 292 -1.03 -29.40 -8.88
N TYR A 293 -1.02 -29.79 -10.16
CA TYR A 293 -1.22 -31.18 -10.57
C TYR A 293 -0.03 -32.05 -10.16
N SER A 294 1.20 -31.55 -10.27
CA SER A 294 2.40 -32.27 -9.80
C SER A 294 2.34 -32.55 -8.30
N ALA A 295 1.86 -31.60 -7.50
CA ALA A 295 1.65 -31.81 -6.06
C ALA A 295 0.61 -32.90 -5.75
N GLN A 296 -0.31 -33.16 -6.67
CA GLN A 296 -1.28 -34.26 -6.59
C GLN A 296 -0.78 -35.57 -7.22
N GLY A 297 0.49 -35.64 -7.64
CA GLY A 297 1.04 -36.80 -8.36
C GLY A 297 0.51 -36.96 -9.78
N LYS A 298 -0.09 -35.92 -10.35
CA LYS A 298 -0.63 -35.88 -11.71
C LYS A 298 0.30 -35.05 -12.61
N ARG A 299 0.21 -35.26 -13.92
CA ARG A 299 0.83 -34.40 -14.92
C ARG A 299 -0.20 -34.00 -15.95
N ILE A 300 -0.13 -32.77 -16.41
CA ILE A 300 -1.01 -32.28 -17.45
C ILE A 300 -0.38 -32.64 -18.80
N VAL A 301 -1.11 -33.35 -19.67
CA VAL A 301 -0.61 -33.79 -20.98
C VAL A 301 -1.51 -33.22 -22.05
N GLY A 302 -1.17 -32.02 -22.53
CA GLY A 302 -1.95 -31.28 -23.52
C GLY A 302 -3.14 -30.53 -22.89
N TYR A 303 -3.27 -29.28 -23.26
CA TYR A 303 -4.37 -28.39 -22.85
C TYR A 303 -4.49 -27.26 -23.86
N GLU A 304 -5.72 -26.84 -24.11
CA GLU A 304 -6.05 -25.65 -24.88
C GLU A 304 -6.87 -24.77 -23.94
N PHE A 305 -6.35 -23.60 -23.63
CA PHE A 305 -7.04 -22.62 -22.78
C PHE A 305 -7.48 -21.46 -23.66
N GLU A 306 -8.73 -21.04 -23.45
CA GLU A 306 -9.25 -19.78 -23.95
C GLU A 306 -9.51 -18.86 -22.76
N VAL A 307 -8.95 -17.66 -22.81
CA VAL A 307 -9.27 -16.62 -21.82
C VAL A 307 -10.60 -15.99 -22.23
N ILE A 308 -11.67 -16.42 -21.58
CA ILE A 308 -13.03 -15.93 -21.86
C ILE A 308 -13.15 -14.46 -21.42
N GLU A 309 -12.65 -14.14 -20.22
CA GLU A 309 -12.61 -12.79 -19.68
C GLU A 309 -11.29 -12.55 -18.93
N ASP A 310 -10.77 -11.32 -19.02
CA ASP A 310 -9.56 -10.87 -18.32
C ASP A 310 -9.82 -9.52 -17.63
N ASP A 311 -9.11 -9.27 -16.52
CA ASP A 311 -9.24 -8.10 -15.66
C ASP A 311 -10.68 -7.77 -15.25
N VAL A 312 -11.42 -8.83 -14.94
CA VAL A 312 -12.73 -8.70 -14.33
C VAL A 312 -12.55 -8.12 -12.92
N PRO A 313 -13.34 -7.11 -12.52
CA PRO A 313 -13.34 -6.67 -11.14
C PRO A 313 -13.60 -7.87 -10.22
N LEU A 314 -12.89 -7.98 -9.10
CA LEU A 314 -13.03 -9.16 -8.24
C LEU A 314 -14.48 -9.42 -7.84
N TRP A 315 -15.29 -8.36 -7.71
CA TRP A 315 -16.70 -8.54 -7.42
C TRP A 315 -17.49 -9.30 -8.49
N ARG A 316 -17.09 -9.24 -9.77
CA ARG A 316 -17.70 -10.02 -10.84
C ARG A 316 -17.35 -11.49 -10.72
N PHE A 317 -16.09 -11.78 -10.37
CA PHE A 317 -15.65 -13.11 -9.99
C PHE A 317 -16.40 -13.64 -8.75
N LEU A 318 -16.70 -12.78 -7.77
CA LEU A 318 -17.52 -13.15 -6.62
C LEU A 318 -18.99 -13.37 -7.01
N ASP A 319 -19.55 -12.53 -7.87
CA ASP A 319 -20.91 -12.70 -8.38
C ASP A 319 -21.03 -14.06 -9.13
N GLU A 320 -20.04 -14.44 -9.93
CA GLU A 320 -19.97 -15.76 -10.59
C GLU A 320 -19.84 -16.91 -9.58
N LEU A 321 -18.94 -16.79 -8.60
CA LEU A 321 -18.81 -17.78 -7.52
C LEU A 321 -20.07 -17.94 -6.67
N MET A 322 -20.86 -16.88 -6.51
CA MET A 322 -22.11 -16.88 -5.76
C MET A 322 -23.31 -17.32 -6.61
N SER A 323 -23.18 -17.34 -7.94
CA SER A 323 -24.27 -17.68 -8.86
C SER A 323 -24.54 -19.18 -9.03
N VAL A 324 -23.90 -20.03 -8.21
CA VAL A 324 -23.87 -21.48 -8.41
C VAL A 324 -25.11 -22.16 -7.81
N ASP A 325 -26.21 -22.16 -8.56
CA ASP A 325 -27.35 -23.06 -8.31
C ASP A 325 -26.94 -24.50 -8.64
N GLY A 326 -26.45 -25.23 -7.64
CA GLY A 326 -26.31 -26.71 -7.67
C GLY A 326 -25.19 -27.32 -8.53
N SER A 327 -24.32 -26.51 -9.15
CA SER A 327 -23.12 -26.99 -9.85
C SER A 327 -21.90 -27.05 -8.92
N PRO A 328 -20.86 -27.88 -9.19
CA PRO A 328 -19.63 -27.84 -8.41
C PRO A 328 -18.98 -26.45 -8.53
N PRO A 329 -18.50 -25.86 -7.41
CA PRO A 329 -17.92 -24.53 -7.44
C PRO A 329 -16.72 -24.50 -8.39
N PRO A 330 -16.58 -23.46 -9.23
CA PRO A 330 -15.48 -23.34 -10.17
C PRO A 330 -14.13 -23.42 -9.43
N LEU A 331 -13.14 -24.07 -10.04
CA LEU A 331 -11.82 -24.21 -9.42
C LEU A 331 -11.11 -22.84 -9.42
N ILE A 332 -10.81 -22.32 -8.23
CA ILE A 332 -10.10 -21.06 -8.06
C ILE A 332 -8.61 -21.36 -7.89
N LEU A 333 -7.76 -20.84 -8.79
CA LEU A 333 -6.33 -20.79 -8.55
C LEU A 333 -5.94 -19.44 -7.98
N ILE A 334 -5.17 -19.46 -6.90
CA ILE A 334 -4.60 -18.25 -6.31
C ILE A 334 -3.10 -18.26 -6.54
N GLY A 335 -2.63 -17.35 -7.39
CA GLY A 335 -1.20 -17.12 -7.58
C GLY A 335 -0.72 -16.00 -6.67
N ASP A 336 0.12 -16.30 -5.67
CA ASP A 336 0.84 -15.30 -4.90
C ASP A 336 2.30 -15.24 -5.35
N ARG A 337 2.66 -14.17 -6.08
CA ARG A 337 4.06 -13.79 -6.27
C ARG A 337 4.27 -12.40 -5.71
N HIS A 338 5.53 -12.12 -5.36
CA HIS A 338 6.08 -10.83 -4.90
C HIS A 338 5.67 -9.59 -5.76
N ARG A 339 5.00 -9.76 -6.91
CA ARG A 339 4.56 -8.71 -7.83
C ARG A 339 3.07 -8.72 -8.21
N SER A 340 2.25 -9.72 -7.88
CA SER A 340 0.80 -9.77 -8.15
C SER A 340 0.12 -10.84 -7.29
N VAL A 341 -1.14 -10.62 -6.91
CA VAL A 341 -2.05 -11.69 -6.46
C VAL A 341 -3.04 -11.92 -7.60
N GLU A 342 -3.05 -13.14 -8.11
CA GLU A 342 -3.87 -13.56 -9.26
C GLU A 342 -4.96 -14.50 -8.75
N LEU A 343 -6.21 -14.25 -9.15
CA LEU A 343 -7.35 -15.13 -8.91
C LEU A 343 -7.85 -15.61 -10.27
N ILE A 344 -7.75 -16.89 -10.53
CA ILE A 344 -8.13 -17.51 -11.80
C ILE A 344 -9.32 -18.41 -11.52
N LEU A 345 -10.45 -18.13 -12.18
CA LEU A 345 -11.61 -18.99 -12.19
C LEU A 345 -11.46 -19.97 -13.36
N LEU A 346 -11.45 -21.27 -13.07
CA LEU A 346 -11.53 -22.28 -14.11
C LEU A 346 -12.98 -22.73 -14.24
N ASP A 347 -13.51 -22.62 -15.45
CA ASP A 347 -14.84 -23.15 -15.75
C ASP A 347 -14.78 -24.69 -15.71
N ASN A 348 -15.55 -25.28 -14.79
CA ASN A 348 -15.61 -26.73 -14.59
C ASN A 348 -16.41 -27.45 -15.69
N GLN A 349 -16.99 -26.74 -16.68
CA GLN A 349 -17.70 -27.39 -17.78
C GLN A 349 -16.78 -28.24 -18.69
N ILE A 350 -15.45 -28.15 -18.54
CA ILE A 350 -14.47 -28.81 -19.40
C ILE A 350 -13.30 -29.44 -18.59
N LEU A 351 -13.60 -30.26 -17.57
CA LEU A 351 -12.61 -31.16 -16.96
C LEU A 351 -13.05 -32.63 -17.03
#